data_AF-U6D219-F1
#
_entry.id   AF-U6D219-F1
#
_cell.length_a   1.000
_cell.length_b   1.000
_cell.length_c   1.000
_cell.angle_alpha   90.00
_cell.angle_beta   90.00
_cell.angle_gamma   90.00
#
_symmetry.space_group_name_H-M   'P 1'
#
loop_
_entity.id
_entity.type
_entity.pdbx_description
1 polymer ?
#
loop_
_entity_poly.entity_id
_entity_poly.type
_entity_poly.pdbx_seq_one_letter_code
_entity_poly.pdbx_strand_id
1 'polypeptide(L)'
;MATCAEILRSEFPEIDGQVFDYVTGVLHSGSADFESVDDLVEAVGELLQEVSGDSKDDAGIRAVCQRMYNTLRLDEPQTQGNSQVLLDPPIQLSKITENY
;
A
#
# COMPACT_ATOMS: atom_id res chain seq x y z
N MET A 1 5.28 10.05 3.43
CA MET A 1 4.60 8.90 2.82
C MET A 1 5.54 7.73 2.98
N ALA A 2 5.13 6.65 3.65
CA ALA A 2 5.96 5.46 3.73
C ALA A 2 6.04 4.84 2.33
N THR A 3 7.23 4.47 1.87
CA THR A 3 7.39 3.74 0.61
C THR A 3 7.35 2.24 0.88
N CYS A 4 7.13 1.42 -0.15
CA CYS A 4 7.18 -0.03 0.01
C CYS A 4 8.51 -0.51 0.62
N ALA A 5 9.60 0.17 0.29
CA ALA A 5 10.93 0.01 0.89
C ALA A 5 10.93 0.18 2.43
N GLU A 6 10.27 1.21 2.95
CA GLU A 6 10.17 1.48 4.39
C GLU A 6 9.36 0.38 5.09
N ILE A 7 8.27 -0.07 4.45
CA ILE A 7 7.43 -1.16 4.97
C ILE A 7 8.24 -2.46 5.01
N LEU A 8 8.99 -2.78 3.94
CA LEU A 8 9.81 -3.97 3.88
C LEU A 8 10.87 -3.99 4.99
N ARG A 9 11.59 -2.89 5.19
CA ARG A 9 12.60 -2.80 6.26
C ARG A 9 12.02 -2.86 7.66
N SER A 10 10.80 -2.36 7.84
CA SER A 10 10.12 -2.43 9.13
C SER A 10 9.59 -3.83 9.43
N GLU A 11 9.11 -4.56 8.42
CA GLU A 11 8.51 -5.89 8.57
C GLU A 11 9.55 -7.01 8.51
N PHE A 12 10.66 -6.78 7.79
CA PHE A 12 11.78 -7.69 7.57
C PHE A 12 13.11 -6.94 7.79
N PRO A 13 13.49 -6.66 9.05
CA PRO A 13 14.75 -5.97 9.34
C PRO A 13 15.99 -6.79 8.98
N GLU A 14 15.84 -8.11 8.87
CA GLU A 14 16.89 -9.08 8.54
C GLU A 14 16.99 -9.37 7.03
N ILE A 15 16.21 -8.67 6.20
CA ILE A 15 16.23 -8.87 4.75
C ILE A 15 17.58 -8.49 4.14
N ASP A 16 18.13 -9.39 3.34
CA ASP A 16 19.34 -9.13 2.57
C ASP A 16 19.11 -8.02 1.54
N GLY A 17 20.14 -7.20 1.31
CA GLY A 17 20.10 -6.09 0.36
C GLY A 17 19.74 -6.53 -1.07
N GLN A 18 20.15 -7.74 -1.47
CA GLN A 18 19.80 -8.30 -2.78
C GLN A 18 18.32 -8.64 -2.89
N VAL A 19 17.76 -9.27 -1.86
CA VAL A 19 16.34 -9.63 -1.81
C VAL A 19 15.48 -8.37 -1.74
N PHE A 20 15.89 -7.40 -0.94
CA PHE A 20 15.26 -6.09 -0.85
C PHE A 20 15.23 -5.37 -2.21
N ASP A 21 16.36 -5.31 -2.92
CA ASP A 21 16.47 -4.66 -4.23
C ASP A 21 15.58 -5.36 -5.26
N TYR A 22 15.56 -6.69 -5.27
CA TYR A 22 14.68 -7.47 -6.14
C TYR A 22 13.19 -7.17 -5.84
N VAL A 23 12.76 -7.27 -4.59
CA VAL A 23 11.35 -7.07 -4.20
C VAL A 23 10.92 -5.64 -4.52
N THR A 24 11.73 -4.64 -4.16
CA THR A 24 11.43 -3.23 -4.48
C THR A 24 11.44 -2.95 -5.98
N GLY A 25 12.33 -3.59 -6.74
CA GLY A 25 12.34 -3.56 -8.20
C GLY A 25 11.07 -4.14 -8.81
N VAL A 26 10.63 -5.32 -8.35
CA VAL A 26 9.39 -5.97 -8.79
C VAL A 26 8.17 -5.10 -8.47
N LEU A 27 8.11 -4.53 -7.26
CA LEU A 27 7.02 -3.62 -6.87
C LEU A 27 6.96 -2.35 -7.71
N HIS A 28 8.12 -1.77 -8.06
CA HIS A 28 8.19 -0.54 -8.83
C HIS A 28 7.93 -0.78 -10.32
N SER A 29 8.36 -1.93 -10.85
CA SER A 29 8.19 -2.31 -12.26
C SER A 29 6.81 -2.89 -12.53
N GLY A 30 6.28 -3.66 -11.57
CA GLY A 30 5.05 -4.43 -11.68
C GLY A 30 3.83 -3.75 -11.07
N SER A 31 3.94 -2.54 -10.51
CA SER A 31 2.80 -1.82 -9.92
C SER A 31 1.59 -1.69 -10.86
N ALA A 32 1.83 -1.62 -12.18
CA ALA A 32 0.80 -1.59 -13.22
C ALA A 32 0.29 -2.99 -13.64
N ASP A 33 1.06 -4.05 -13.37
CA ASP A 33 0.75 -5.44 -13.71
C ASP A 33 0.01 -6.15 -12.57
N PHE A 34 0.18 -5.71 -11.31
CA PHE A 34 -0.51 -6.28 -10.16
C PHE A 34 -1.99 -5.85 -10.10
N GLU A 35 -2.90 -6.75 -10.50
CA GLU A 35 -4.35 -6.52 -10.41
C GLU A 35 -4.86 -6.71 -8.98
N SER A 36 -4.25 -7.62 -8.22
CA SER A 36 -4.61 -7.93 -6.84
C SER A 36 -3.40 -8.13 -5.93
N VAL A 37 -3.66 -8.16 -4.61
CA VAL A 37 -2.65 -8.56 -3.62
C VAL A 37 -2.17 -9.99 -3.85
N ASP A 38 -3.02 -10.87 -4.39
CA ASP A 38 -2.66 -12.25 -4.73
C ASP A 38 -1.51 -12.28 -5.76
N ASP A 39 -1.60 -11.52 -6.85
CA ASP A 39 -0.51 -11.42 -7.85
C ASP A 39 0.81 -10.98 -7.22
N LEU A 40 0.75 -10.07 -6.24
CA LEU A 40 1.94 -9.62 -5.52
C LEU A 40 2.49 -10.71 -4.59
N VAL A 41 1.62 -11.46 -3.91
CA VAL A 41 2.02 -12.61 -3.08
C VAL A 41 2.60 -13.73 -3.94
N GLU A 42 2.08 -13.97 -5.14
CA GLU A 42 2.66 -14.94 -6.07
C GLU A 42 4.05 -14.49 -6.58
N ALA A 43 4.24 -13.18 -6.80
CA ALA A 43 5.51 -12.66 -7.32
C ALA A 43 6.63 -12.55 -6.27
N VAL A 44 6.31 -12.13 -5.04
CA VAL A 44 7.31 -11.88 -3.98
C VAL A 44 6.99 -12.56 -2.64
N GLY A 45 5.82 -13.17 -2.47
CA GLY A 45 5.39 -13.75 -1.20
C GLY A 45 6.23 -14.93 -0.74
N GLU A 46 6.61 -15.85 -1.64
CA GLU A 46 7.51 -16.97 -1.32
C GLU A 46 8.86 -16.44 -0.81
N LEU A 47 9.40 -15.43 -1.49
CA LEU A 47 10.67 -14.80 -1.13
C LEU A 47 10.57 -14.07 0.21
N LEU A 48 9.47 -13.34 0.45
CA LEU A 48 9.24 -12.70 1.74
C LEU A 48 9.07 -13.71 2.86
N GLN A 49 8.41 -14.83 2.61
CA GLN A 49 8.25 -15.92 3.56
C GLN A 49 9.61 -16.53 3.95
N GLU A 50 10.47 -16.79 2.97
CA GLU A 50 11.84 -17.28 3.18
C GLU A 50 12.64 -16.34 4.10
N VAL A 51 12.54 -15.02 3.88
CA VAL A 51 13.23 -14.02 4.69
C VAL A 51 12.67 -13.91 6.10
N SER A 52 11.36 -14.03 6.28
CA SER A 52 10.74 -14.02 7.62
C SER A 52 11.02 -15.30 8.43
N GLY A 53 11.37 -16.40 7.78
CA GLY A 53 11.50 -17.71 8.43
C GLY A 53 10.22 -18.08 9.19
N ASP A 54 10.34 -18.33 10.49
CA ASP A 54 9.23 -18.71 11.39
C ASP A 54 8.50 -17.49 12.01
N SER A 55 8.91 -16.26 11.66
CA SER A 55 8.39 -15.04 12.30
C SER A 55 6.99 -14.66 11.83
N LYS A 56 6.58 -15.11 10.63
CA LYS A 56 5.29 -14.81 10.01
C LYS A 56 4.78 -16.01 9.24
N ASP A 57 3.54 -16.40 9.52
CA ASP A 57 2.78 -17.34 8.70
C ASP A 57 2.29 -16.70 7.39
N ASP A 58 1.75 -17.50 6.46
CA ASP A 58 1.12 -17.05 5.20
C ASP A 58 0.21 -15.83 5.36
N ALA A 59 -0.62 -15.81 6.41
CA ALA A 59 -1.52 -14.70 6.69
C ALA A 59 -0.77 -13.40 7.01
N GLY A 60 0.37 -13.50 7.71
CA GLY A 60 1.26 -12.40 8.00
C GLY A 60 1.94 -11.87 6.74
N ILE A 61 2.45 -12.77 5.88
CA ILE A 61 3.05 -12.40 4.59
C ILE A 61 2.05 -11.67 3.71
N ARG A 62 0.84 -12.22 3.58
CA ARG A 62 -0.25 -11.59 2.82
C ARG A 62 -0.60 -10.20 3.36
N ALA A 63 -0.61 -10.02 4.67
CA ALA A 63 -0.88 -8.71 5.28
C ALA A 63 0.20 -7.67 4.95
N VAL A 64 1.47 -8.07 4.88
CA VAL A 64 2.58 -7.19 4.47
C VAL A 64 2.46 -6.84 2.99
N CYS A 65 2.27 -7.83 2.12
CA CYS A 65 2.02 -7.61 0.69
C CYS A 65 0.83 -6.67 0.47
N GLN A 66 -0.26 -6.84 1.22
CA GLN A 66 -1.42 -5.96 1.14
C GLN A 66 -1.10 -4.51 1.52
N ARG A 67 -0.31 -4.29 2.57
CA ARG A 67 0.10 -2.95 3.00
C ARG A 67 0.96 -2.27 1.94
N MET A 68 1.86 -3.02 1.30
CA MET A 68 2.71 -2.54 0.21
C MET A 68 1.89 -2.23 -1.04
N TYR A 69 1.00 -3.14 -1.44
CA TYR A 69 0.09 -2.94 -2.57
C TYR A 69 -0.77 -1.69 -2.41
N ASN A 70 -1.35 -1.48 -1.23
CA ASN A 70 -2.12 -0.27 -0.93
C ASN A 70 -1.26 0.99 -1.04
N THR A 71 0.00 0.92 -0.59
CA THR A 71 0.95 2.02 -0.68
C THR A 71 1.30 2.35 -2.12
N LEU A 72 1.52 1.34 -2.98
CA LEU A 72 1.72 1.54 -4.42
C LEU A 72 0.54 2.26 -5.07
N ARG A 73 -0.71 1.84 -4.77
CA ARG A 73 -1.91 2.48 -5.32
C ARG A 73 -2.19 3.88 -4.75
N LEU A 74 -1.73 4.18 -3.54
CA LEU A 74 -1.84 5.49 -2.93
C LEU A 74 -0.79 6.49 -3.46
N ASP A 75 0.37 6.00 -3.90
CA ASP A 75 1.44 6.81 -4.49
C ASP A 75 1.22 7.08 -5.98
N GLU A 76 0.41 6.27 -6.67
CA GLU A 76 -0.12 6.66 -7.97
C GLU A 76 -0.91 7.97 -7.81
N PRO A 77 -0.46 9.10 -8.41
CA PRO A 77 -1.25 10.30 -8.39
C PRO A 77 -2.56 9.94 -9.06
N GLN A 78 -3.62 9.88 -8.25
CA GLN A 78 -4.98 9.76 -8.69
C GLN A 78 -5.18 10.80 -9.79
N THR A 79 -5.04 10.40 -11.05
CA THR A 79 -5.70 11.11 -12.13
C THR A 79 -7.16 10.94 -11.80
N GLN A 80 -7.72 12.06 -11.38
CA GLN A 80 -9.03 12.26 -10.83
C GLN A 80 -10.06 11.56 -11.73
N GLY A 81 -10.44 10.36 -11.34
CA GLY A 81 -11.44 9.52 -11.98
C GLY A 81 -12.43 9.03 -10.95
N ASN A 82 -13.19 9.97 -10.37
CA ASN A 82 -14.50 9.72 -9.75
C ASN A 82 -14.46 8.78 -8.53
N SER A 83 -14.20 9.26 -7.31
CA SER A 83 -15.26 9.83 -6.48
C SER A 83 -14.62 10.49 -5.26
N GLN A 84 -14.39 11.79 -5.34
CA GLN A 84 -14.42 12.60 -4.12
C GLN A 84 -15.87 12.60 -3.64
N VAL A 85 -16.22 11.62 -2.83
CA VAL A 85 -17.23 11.86 -1.79
C VAL A 85 -16.58 12.87 -0.84
N LEU A 86 -16.73 14.12 -1.27
CA LEU A 86 -16.78 15.31 -0.45
C LEU A 86 -17.70 14.96 0.73
N LEU A 87 -17.09 14.46 1.81
CA LEU A 87 -17.73 14.44 3.12
C LEU A 87 -17.89 15.91 3.49
N ASP A 88 -19.00 16.51 3.08
CA ASP A 88 -19.42 17.83 3.54
C ASP A 88 -19.75 17.68 5.04
N PRO A 89 -18.96 18.27 5.96
CA PRO A 89 -19.32 18.30 7.36
C PRO A 89 -20.57 19.17 7.57
N PRO A 90 -21.34 18.96 8.66
CA PRO A 90 -22.75 19.32 8.75
C PRO A 90 -23.01 20.82 8.63
N ILE A 91 -24.06 21.13 7.87
CA ILE A 91 -24.73 22.43 7.70
C ILE A 91 -24.67 23.25 8.99
N GLN A 92 -23.74 24.21 9.05
CA GLN A 92 -23.75 25.28 10.03
C GLN A 92 -24.66 26.38 9.49
N LEU A 93 -25.98 26.21 9.64
CA LEU A 93 -27.00 27.25 9.44
C LEU A 93 -26.87 28.32 10.54
N SER A 94 -25.71 28.97 10.59
CA SER A 94 -25.44 30.12 11.44
C SER A 94 -25.66 31.38 10.60
N LYS A 95 -26.86 31.96 10.77
CA LYS A 95 -27.20 33.36 10.45
C LYS A 95 -27.26 33.72 8.96
N ILE A 96 -28.49 33.75 8.44
CA ILE A 96 -28.91 34.81 7.51
C ILE A 96 -30.12 35.50 8.15
N THR A 97 -29.80 36.43 9.03
CA THR A 97 -30.64 37.59 9.33
C THR A 97 -30.52 38.56 8.15
N GLU A 98 -31.59 39.32 7.92
CA GLU A 98 -31.64 40.56 7.12
C GLU A 98 -31.78 40.42 5.59
N ASN A 99 -33.00 40.73 5.12
CA ASN A 99 -33.30 42.03 4.49
C ASN A 99 -34.09 41.93 3.16
N TYR A 100 -35.41 41.75 3.22
CA TYR A 100 -36.42 42.71 2.71
C TYR A 100 -37.85 42.26 3.05
#